data_AF-A2EME0-F1
#
_entry.id   AF-A2EME0-F1
#
_cell.length_a   1.000
_cell.length_b   1.000
_cell.length_c   1.000
_cell.angle_alpha   90.00
_cell.angle_beta   90.00
_cell.angle_gamma   90.00
#
_symmetry.space_group_name_H-M   'P 1'
#
loop_
_entity.id
_entity.type
_entity.pdbx_description
1 polymer ?
#
loop_
_entity_poly.entity_id
_entity_poly.type
_entity_poly.pdbx_seq_one_letter_code
_entity_poly.pdbx_strand_id
1 'polypeptide(L)'
;MNILTGDLVDDFPYNDYPKYGSQQPKDWEIYRNITSGIDKDVWFEIAGNHDEFGVFSFDSDGHNFRKSIKTNLSDISQFHLQERIVPTNGGYNIHIIGVNPFVYPSAHPPFVYWPRPSRETMDKLEEIIEKVPEGDEVIVMDHYPLKLFPPHKRTSSGKNFQELMTTGKVHYFLSGHLHPAKPKLMHFPNLLEVVAVDSKSHNYIGCFTYDNHRFVYHQVNITRPPYAYVTNPVPTSQLTNHQIFNEVGTPVRVLSMHSKMPKITVSGDLNGEMTCKKLNSGHFLCELENNLKQGQYSISLNGSITKTVNFTIGEKSDWYLEAEYKDVNNERYIFQTILLFIVILFFIFPLPKSKFAEEFLDILNGVQTEISTTKLIIIILFGWILSIRFRIQKLSFWIKGLLLVALLWPLVLPAIFLEIEGHKGFIWMWGYECGGKFYYAI
;
A
#
# COMPACT_ATOMS: atom_id res chain seq x y z
N MET A 1 4.64 -20.44 8.88
CA MET A 1 4.44 -19.96 7.51
C MET A 1 4.99 -18.55 7.41
N ASN A 2 5.65 -18.22 6.30
CA ASN A 2 6.17 -16.90 5.99
C ASN A 2 5.34 -16.32 4.86
N ILE A 3 4.98 -15.05 5.00
CA ILE A 3 4.11 -14.34 4.07
C ILE A 3 4.86 -13.10 3.61
N LEU A 4 4.99 -12.93 2.29
CA LEU A 4 5.76 -11.85 1.68
C LEU A 4 4.84 -11.04 0.76
N THR A 5 4.57 -9.80 1.16
CA THR A 5 3.68 -8.85 0.47
C THR A 5 4.37 -8.11 -0.69
N GLY A 6 5.34 -8.73 -1.35
CA GLY A 6 6.06 -8.12 -2.49
C GLY A 6 7.24 -7.23 -2.14
N ASP A 7 7.81 -6.61 -3.18
CA ASP A 7 9.08 -5.88 -3.18
C ASP A 7 10.21 -6.75 -2.63
N LEU A 8 10.35 -7.94 -3.23
CA LEU A 8 11.31 -8.95 -2.83
C LEU A 8 12.74 -8.53 -3.16
N VAL A 9 12.89 -7.68 -4.18
CA VAL A 9 14.16 -7.12 -4.67
C VAL A 9 14.04 -5.60 -4.90
N ASP A 10 15.18 -4.92 -5.08
CA ASP A 10 15.17 -3.46 -5.30
C ASP A 10 14.84 -3.08 -6.75
N ASP A 11 15.28 -3.87 -7.72
CA ASP A 11 15.06 -3.66 -9.16
C ASP A 11 15.37 -2.22 -9.64
N PHE A 12 16.33 -1.59 -8.98
CA PHE A 12 16.94 -0.33 -9.35
C PHE A 12 18.43 -0.55 -9.64
N PRO A 13 18.93 -0.17 -10.83
CA PRO A 13 20.33 -0.40 -11.21
C PRO A 13 21.33 0.47 -10.41
N TYR A 14 20.88 1.56 -9.79
CA TYR A 14 21.71 2.49 -9.02
C TYR A 14 20.90 3.31 -8.00
N ASN A 15 21.61 3.94 -7.05
CA ASN A 15 21.02 4.67 -5.93
C ASN A 15 20.73 6.16 -6.20
N ASP A 16 21.35 6.75 -7.22
CA ASP A 16 21.21 8.18 -7.54
C ASP A 16 19.97 8.48 -8.40
N TYR A 17 19.43 9.70 -8.28
CA TYR A 17 18.35 10.17 -9.16
C TYR A 17 18.91 10.85 -10.41
N PRO A 18 18.24 10.73 -11.57
CA PRO A 18 16.98 10.02 -11.82
C PRO A 18 17.14 8.50 -11.95
N LYS A 19 16.31 7.74 -11.24
CA LYS A 19 16.31 6.27 -11.29
C LYS A 19 15.41 5.74 -12.41
N TYR A 20 15.87 4.74 -13.14
CA TYR A 20 15.06 3.96 -14.06
C TYR A 20 14.92 2.54 -13.51
N GLY A 21 13.74 2.21 -12.97
CA GLY A 21 13.48 0.89 -12.41
C GLY A 21 13.21 -0.14 -13.50
N SER A 22 13.81 -1.31 -13.41
CA SER A 22 13.61 -2.43 -14.33
C SER A 22 14.14 -3.69 -13.68
N GLN A 23 13.63 -4.85 -14.11
CA GLN A 23 14.10 -6.15 -13.64
C GLN A 23 15.64 -6.26 -13.63
N GLN A 24 16.24 -6.51 -12.45
CA GLN A 24 17.68 -6.67 -12.25
C GLN A 24 18.01 -8.15 -11.99
N PRO A 25 18.49 -8.92 -12.99
CA PRO A 25 18.72 -10.35 -12.83
C PRO A 25 19.63 -10.75 -11.64
N LYS A 26 20.55 -9.86 -11.25
CA LYS A 26 21.46 -10.05 -10.11
C LYS A 26 20.72 -10.01 -8.77
N ASP A 27 19.76 -9.12 -8.60
CA ASP A 27 18.99 -9.03 -7.36
C ASP A 27 18.15 -10.30 -7.19
N TRP A 28 17.55 -10.76 -8.28
CA TRP A 28 16.81 -12.02 -8.33
C TRP A 28 17.70 -13.26 -8.11
N GLU A 29 18.95 -13.23 -8.56
CA GLU A 29 19.93 -14.29 -8.25
C GLU A 29 20.21 -14.36 -6.74
N ILE A 30 20.43 -13.21 -6.11
CA ILE A 30 20.60 -13.11 -4.66
C ILE A 30 19.37 -13.67 -3.94
N TYR A 31 18.17 -13.27 -4.38
CA TYR A 31 16.91 -13.76 -3.81
C TYR A 31 16.79 -15.29 -3.90
N ARG A 32 17.03 -15.87 -5.08
CA ARG A 32 17.01 -17.34 -5.28
C ARG A 32 18.03 -18.05 -4.39
N ASN A 33 19.22 -17.48 -4.24
CA ASN A 33 20.27 -18.07 -3.40
C ASN A 33 19.86 -18.08 -1.93
N ILE A 34 19.36 -16.96 -1.40
CA ILE A 34 18.91 -16.83 0.00
C ILE A 34 17.73 -17.78 0.29
N THR A 35 16.81 -17.93 -0.65
CA THR A 35 15.60 -18.74 -0.45
C THR A 35 15.73 -20.19 -0.89
N SER A 36 16.86 -20.60 -1.46
CA SER A 36 17.05 -21.93 -2.09
C SER A 36 16.68 -23.12 -1.19
N GLY A 37 16.97 -23.04 0.11
CA GLY A 37 16.69 -24.09 1.10
C GLY A 37 15.33 -23.99 1.79
N ILE A 38 14.46 -23.06 1.40
CA ILE A 38 13.16 -22.86 2.05
C ILE A 38 12.07 -23.66 1.31
N ASP A 39 11.28 -24.40 2.09
CA ASP A 39 10.14 -25.16 1.59
C ASP A 39 9.01 -24.22 1.10
N LYS A 40 8.46 -24.53 -0.09
CA LYS A 40 7.35 -23.81 -0.72
C LYS A 40 6.06 -23.83 0.12
N ASP A 41 5.89 -24.80 1.01
CA ASP A 41 4.67 -24.92 1.83
C ASP A 41 4.69 -23.99 3.04
N VAL A 42 5.86 -23.44 3.38
CA VAL A 42 6.02 -22.43 4.44
C VAL A 42 6.39 -21.05 3.89
N TRP A 43 6.35 -20.85 2.57
CA TRP A 43 6.79 -19.63 1.90
C TRP A 43 5.73 -19.19 0.88
N PHE A 44 5.05 -18.08 1.16
CA PHE A 44 3.96 -17.57 0.34
C PHE A 44 4.25 -16.14 -0.11
N GLU A 45 4.38 -15.96 -1.43
CA GLU A 45 4.91 -14.75 -2.05
C GLU A 45 3.88 -14.18 -3.04
N ILE A 46 3.67 -12.87 -2.95
CA ILE A 46 3.04 -12.07 -3.99
C ILE A 46 4.04 -11.03 -4.51
N ALA A 47 3.75 -10.41 -5.64
CA ALA A 47 4.61 -9.42 -6.26
C ALA A 47 4.32 -8.02 -5.69
N GLY A 48 5.38 -7.23 -5.53
CA GLY A 48 5.30 -5.80 -5.28
C GLY A 48 5.54 -4.99 -6.55
N ASN A 49 5.48 -3.67 -6.44
CA ASN A 49 5.66 -2.84 -7.63
C ASN A 49 7.08 -2.97 -8.20
N HIS A 50 8.09 -3.12 -7.35
CA HIS A 50 9.47 -3.32 -7.79
C HIS A 50 9.63 -4.61 -8.60
N ASP A 51 8.96 -5.67 -8.14
CA ASP A 51 9.04 -6.99 -8.74
C ASP A 51 8.44 -7.05 -10.16
N GLU A 52 7.67 -6.01 -10.56
CA GLU A 52 6.97 -5.92 -11.84
C GLU A 52 7.43 -4.73 -12.70
N PHE A 53 8.56 -4.08 -12.38
CA PHE A 53 9.08 -2.97 -13.18
C PHE A 53 9.49 -3.41 -14.59
N GLY A 54 8.81 -2.88 -15.60
CA GLY A 54 9.22 -3.02 -16.99
C GLY A 54 9.12 -4.46 -17.52
N VAL A 55 8.02 -5.14 -17.22
CA VAL A 55 7.74 -6.49 -17.72
C VAL A 55 6.66 -6.45 -18.80
N PHE A 56 6.90 -7.03 -19.98
CA PHE A 56 5.96 -6.96 -21.10
C PHE A 56 4.74 -7.87 -20.96
N SER A 57 4.93 -9.06 -20.41
CA SER A 57 3.87 -10.08 -20.26
C SER A 57 4.19 -11.08 -19.17
N PHE A 58 3.17 -11.73 -18.60
CA PHE A 58 3.32 -12.81 -17.62
C PHE A 58 4.33 -13.90 -18.04
N ASP A 59 4.30 -14.30 -19.32
CA ASP A 59 5.19 -15.33 -19.85
C ASP A 59 6.50 -14.78 -20.45
N SER A 60 6.83 -13.51 -20.22
CA SER A 60 8.04 -12.93 -20.78
C SER A 60 9.30 -13.53 -20.16
N ASP A 61 10.38 -13.50 -20.93
CA ASP A 61 11.66 -13.99 -20.45
C ASP A 61 12.29 -13.10 -19.38
N GLY A 62 11.95 -11.81 -19.32
CA GLY A 62 12.44 -10.92 -18.28
C GLY A 62 11.58 -10.89 -17.01
N HIS A 63 10.46 -11.63 -16.94
CA HIS A 63 9.65 -11.73 -15.72
C HIS A 63 10.37 -12.58 -14.65
N ASN A 64 11.28 -11.96 -13.89
CA ASN A 64 12.14 -12.68 -12.95
C ASN A 64 11.41 -13.07 -11.66
N PHE A 65 10.37 -12.34 -11.26
CA PHE A 65 9.52 -12.72 -10.12
C PHE A 65 8.98 -14.14 -10.31
N ARG A 66 8.24 -14.41 -11.40
CA ARG A 66 7.68 -15.74 -11.67
C ARG A 66 8.75 -16.83 -11.74
N LYS A 67 9.93 -16.50 -12.27
CA LYS A 67 11.06 -17.45 -12.38
C LYS A 67 11.73 -17.74 -11.04
N SER A 68 11.49 -16.94 -10.01
CA SER A 68 12.25 -16.97 -8.75
C SER A 68 11.44 -17.39 -7.53
N ILE A 69 10.12 -17.15 -7.53
CA ILE A 69 9.24 -17.55 -6.42
C ILE A 69 9.11 -19.07 -6.29
N LYS A 70 8.65 -19.52 -5.11
CA LYS A 70 8.50 -20.94 -4.78
C LYS A 70 7.22 -21.56 -5.32
N THR A 71 6.19 -20.75 -5.51
CA THR A 71 4.93 -21.20 -6.11
C THR A 71 5.10 -21.31 -7.62
N ASN A 72 4.79 -22.47 -8.19
CA ASN A 72 4.74 -22.63 -9.64
C ASN A 72 3.42 -22.08 -10.16
N LEU A 73 3.47 -20.96 -10.89
CA LEU A 73 2.30 -20.29 -11.47
C LEU A 73 2.15 -20.73 -12.93
N SER A 74 1.07 -21.46 -13.24
CA SER A 74 0.85 -21.97 -14.61
C SER A 74 0.34 -20.92 -15.58
N ASP A 75 -0.37 -19.91 -15.08
CA ASP A 75 -1.02 -18.88 -15.87
C ASP A 75 -1.17 -17.57 -15.11
N ILE A 76 -1.56 -16.51 -15.84
CA ILE A 76 -1.75 -15.17 -15.31
C ILE A 76 -2.87 -15.09 -14.25
N SER A 77 -3.88 -15.98 -14.30
CA SER A 77 -4.95 -15.98 -13.31
C SER A 77 -4.43 -16.44 -11.95
N GLN A 78 -3.55 -17.46 -11.93
CA GLN A 78 -2.85 -17.88 -10.71
C GLN A 78 -1.84 -16.85 -10.22
N PHE A 79 -1.23 -16.08 -11.12
CA PHE A 79 -0.42 -14.94 -10.72
C PHE A 79 -1.26 -13.89 -10.02
N HIS A 80 -2.36 -13.46 -10.62
CA HIS A 80 -3.23 -12.44 -10.05
C HIS A 80 -3.86 -12.86 -8.71
N LEU A 81 -4.21 -14.13 -8.56
CA LEU A 81 -4.86 -14.67 -7.37
C LEU A 81 -4.25 -16.00 -6.97
N GLN A 82 -3.66 -16.03 -5.78
CA GLN A 82 -3.16 -17.24 -5.15
C GLN A 82 -3.94 -17.51 -3.87
N GLU A 83 -4.17 -18.77 -3.53
CA GLU A 83 -4.84 -19.16 -2.28
C GLU A 83 -4.02 -20.23 -1.55
N ARG A 84 -3.88 -20.06 -0.23
CA ARG A 84 -3.31 -21.05 0.67
C ARG A 84 -4.28 -21.29 1.83
N ILE A 85 -4.66 -22.55 2.03
CA ILE A 85 -5.53 -22.97 3.11
C ILE A 85 -4.67 -23.58 4.21
N VAL A 86 -4.75 -23.00 5.41
CA VAL A 86 -4.05 -23.48 6.59
C VAL A 86 -5.07 -24.14 7.53
N PRO A 87 -5.08 -25.48 7.64
CA PRO A 87 -5.99 -26.16 8.55
C PRO A 87 -5.62 -25.87 10.00
N THR A 88 -6.64 -25.66 10.84
CA THR A 88 -6.44 -25.47 12.28
C THR A 88 -6.91 -26.69 13.06
N ASN A 89 -6.40 -26.83 14.30
CA ASN A 89 -6.88 -27.85 15.22
C ASN A 89 -8.25 -27.51 15.83
N GLY A 90 -8.81 -26.33 15.53
CA GLY A 90 -10.08 -25.85 16.06
C GLY A 90 -11.30 -26.25 15.22
N GLY A 91 -11.11 -26.99 14.12
CA GLY A 91 -12.20 -27.41 13.24
C GLY A 91 -12.62 -26.38 12.19
N TYR A 92 -11.80 -25.34 11.98
CA TYR A 92 -11.93 -24.34 10.91
C TYR A 92 -10.59 -24.19 10.17
N ASN A 93 -10.61 -23.55 9.02
CA ASN A 93 -9.40 -23.22 8.25
C ASN A 93 -9.14 -21.72 8.21
N ILE A 94 -7.89 -21.35 7.95
CA ILE A 94 -7.50 -19.99 7.60
C ILE A 94 -7.16 -19.96 6.12
N HIS A 95 -7.96 -19.24 5.34
CA HIS A 95 -7.75 -18.96 3.93
C HIS A 95 -6.89 -17.71 3.81
N ILE A 96 -5.71 -17.86 3.20
CA ILE A 96 -4.79 -16.76 2.91
C ILE A 96 -4.79 -16.54 1.41
N ILE A 97 -5.33 -15.40 0.97
CA ILE A 97 -5.52 -15.07 -0.44
C ILE A 97 -4.54 -13.96 -0.81
N GLY A 98 -3.62 -14.26 -1.73
CA GLY A 98 -2.69 -13.31 -2.30
C GLY A 98 -3.24 -12.65 -3.57
N VAL A 99 -3.20 -11.33 -3.63
CA VAL A 99 -3.68 -10.53 -4.75
C VAL A 99 -2.51 -9.78 -5.41
N ASN A 100 -2.41 -9.90 -6.73
CA ASN A 100 -1.42 -9.21 -7.56
C ASN A 100 -2.16 -8.33 -8.58
N PRO A 101 -2.37 -7.03 -8.30
CA PRO A 101 -3.21 -6.16 -9.11
C PRO A 101 -2.41 -5.49 -10.25
N PHE A 102 -1.68 -6.30 -11.02
CA PHE A 102 -0.83 -5.84 -12.13
C PHE A 102 -1.48 -6.06 -13.49
N VAL A 103 -1.02 -5.31 -14.48
CA VAL A 103 -1.44 -5.41 -15.88
C VAL A 103 -0.21 -5.39 -16.77
N TYR A 104 -0.30 -6.05 -17.93
CA TYR A 104 0.84 -6.25 -18.84
C TYR A 104 0.61 -5.63 -20.23
N PRO A 105 1.56 -4.85 -20.78
CA PRO A 105 2.88 -4.53 -20.22
C PRO A 105 2.82 -3.72 -18.92
N SER A 106 3.62 -4.11 -17.94
CA SER A 106 3.82 -3.41 -16.69
C SER A 106 4.93 -2.37 -16.88
N ALA A 107 4.61 -1.11 -16.59
CA ALA A 107 5.50 0.00 -16.87
C ALA A 107 6.64 0.13 -15.86
N HIS A 108 7.60 1.00 -16.20
CA HIS A 108 8.62 1.48 -15.28
C HIS A 108 8.01 2.44 -14.24
N PRO A 109 8.72 2.73 -13.12
CA PRO A 109 8.33 3.78 -12.20
C PRO A 109 8.06 5.12 -12.91
N PRO A 110 7.12 5.95 -12.40
CA PRO A 110 6.25 5.72 -11.24
C PRO A 110 4.91 5.06 -11.59
N PHE A 111 4.72 4.54 -12.81
CA PHE A 111 3.39 4.15 -13.31
C PHE A 111 2.77 2.93 -12.64
N VAL A 112 3.58 2.15 -11.93
CA VAL A 112 3.16 1.00 -11.13
C VAL A 112 3.11 1.32 -9.63
N TYR A 113 3.13 2.60 -9.24
CA TYR A 113 2.97 2.98 -7.83
C TYR A 113 1.55 2.72 -7.30
N TRP A 114 0.54 2.67 -8.18
CA TRP A 114 -0.84 2.37 -7.81
C TRP A 114 -1.31 1.04 -8.39
N PRO A 115 -2.14 0.28 -7.65
CA PRO A 115 -2.70 -0.98 -8.12
C PRO A 115 -3.68 -0.75 -9.28
N ARG A 116 -3.72 -1.71 -10.21
CA ARG A 116 -4.60 -1.67 -11.39
C ARG A 116 -5.33 -3.00 -11.57
N PRO A 117 -6.15 -3.44 -10.61
CA PRO A 117 -6.86 -4.70 -10.73
C PRO A 117 -7.80 -4.67 -11.94
N SER A 118 -7.81 -5.76 -12.71
CA SER A 118 -8.80 -5.94 -13.76
C SER A 118 -10.16 -6.29 -13.13
N ARG A 119 -11.26 -5.98 -13.83
CA ARG A 119 -12.60 -6.40 -13.37
C ARG A 119 -12.70 -7.92 -13.27
N GLU A 120 -12.09 -8.66 -14.19
CA GLU A 120 -12.04 -10.13 -14.13
C GLU A 120 -11.35 -10.63 -12.86
N THR A 121 -10.20 -10.04 -12.49
CA THR A 121 -9.49 -10.36 -11.24
C THR A 121 -10.36 -10.05 -10.03
N MET A 122 -11.05 -8.91 -10.02
CA MET A 122 -11.93 -8.54 -8.90
C MET A 122 -13.15 -9.48 -8.79
N ASP A 123 -13.75 -9.87 -9.92
CA ASP A 123 -14.88 -10.80 -9.95
C ASP A 123 -14.48 -12.19 -9.43
N LYS A 124 -13.30 -12.68 -9.83
CA LYS A 124 -12.75 -13.94 -9.32
C LYS A 124 -12.41 -13.88 -7.84
N LEU A 125 -11.86 -12.76 -7.37
CA LEU A 125 -11.59 -12.55 -5.94
C LEU A 125 -12.89 -12.58 -5.13
N GLU A 126 -13.94 -11.90 -5.63
CA GLU A 126 -15.27 -11.94 -5.03
C GLU A 126 -15.82 -13.37 -4.96
N GLU A 127 -15.71 -14.13 -6.04
CA GLU A 127 -16.11 -15.54 -6.08
C GLU A 127 -15.35 -16.42 -5.07
N ILE A 128 -14.03 -16.24 -4.93
CA ILE A 128 -13.22 -16.99 -3.95
C ILE A 128 -13.70 -16.68 -2.53
N ILE A 129 -13.85 -15.39 -2.19
CA ILE A 129 -14.29 -14.94 -0.87
C ILE A 129 -15.68 -15.47 -0.52
N GLU A 130 -16.62 -15.43 -1.48
CA GLU A 130 -17.99 -15.90 -1.27
C GLU A 130 -18.08 -17.42 -1.05
N LYS A 131 -17.14 -18.19 -1.61
CA LYS A 131 -17.08 -19.65 -1.44
C LYS A 131 -16.46 -20.10 -0.12
N VAL A 132 -15.80 -19.21 0.62
CA VAL A 132 -15.23 -19.57 1.93
C VAL A 132 -16.36 -19.95 2.90
N PRO A 133 -16.28 -21.12 3.57
CA PRO A 133 -17.27 -21.56 4.54
C PRO A 133 -17.49 -20.54 5.67
N GLU A 134 -18.70 -20.49 6.20
CA GLU A 134 -18.95 -19.73 7.42
C GLU A 134 -18.18 -20.32 8.60
N GLY A 135 -17.52 -19.47 9.38
CA GLY A 135 -16.66 -19.87 10.50
C GLY A 135 -15.19 -20.06 10.12
N ASP A 136 -14.87 -20.21 8.84
CA ASP A 136 -13.49 -20.14 8.35
C ASP A 136 -13.02 -18.68 8.28
N GLU A 137 -11.71 -18.51 8.40
CA GLU A 137 -11.06 -17.22 8.55
C GLU A 137 -10.41 -16.80 7.24
N VAL A 138 -10.47 -15.51 6.92
CA VAL A 138 -9.97 -15.00 5.64
C VAL A 138 -9.00 -13.86 5.86
N ILE A 139 -7.77 -14.09 5.44
CA ILE A 139 -6.70 -13.11 5.38
C ILE A 139 -6.44 -12.83 3.90
N VAL A 140 -6.67 -11.60 3.48
CA VAL A 140 -6.22 -11.15 2.15
C VAL A 140 -4.88 -10.44 2.30
N MET A 141 -3.96 -10.68 1.39
CA MET A 141 -2.70 -9.97 1.31
C MET A 141 -2.52 -9.37 -0.08
N ASP A 142 -2.02 -8.14 -0.10
CA ASP A 142 -1.68 -7.39 -1.31
C ASP A 142 -0.43 -6.56 -1.03
N HIS A 143 0.30 -6.16 -2.06
CA HIS A 143 1.40 -5.24 -1.85
C HIS A 143 0.92 -3.83 -1.46
N TYR A 144 -0.15 -3.36 -2.11
CA TYR A 144 -0.67 -2.01 -1.95
C TYR A 144 -1.68 -1.92 -0.79
N PRO A 145 -1.58 -0.89 0.06
CA PRO A 145 -2.61 -0.60 1.05
C PRO A 145 -3.98 -0.35 0.45
N LEU A 146 -5.02 -0.63 1.24
CA LEU A 146 -6.40 -0.66 0.78
C LEU A 146 -6.87 0.65 0.14
N LYS A 147 -6.48 1.80 0.69
CA LYS A 147 -6.89 3.13 0.17
C LYS A 147 -6.17 3.54 -1.12
N LEU A 148 -5.12 2.82 -1.54
CA LEU A 148 -4.48 3.08 -2.84
C LEU A 148 -5.27 2.49 -4.02
N PHE A 149 -6.27 1.63 -3.74
CA PHE A 149 -7.09 1.05 -4.79
C PHE A 149 -8.03 2.08 -5.44
N PRO A 150 -8.12 2.10 -6.78
CA PRO A 150 -8.95 3.06 -7.48
C PRO A 150 -10.45 2.83 -7.17
N PRO A 151 -11.18 3.84 -6.67
CA PRO A 151 -12.58 3.67 -6.25
C PRO A 151 -13.56 3.46 -7.41
N HIS A 152 -13.14 3.78 -8.64
CA HIS A 152 -13.95 3.66 -9.85
C HIS A 152 -13.88 2.25 -10.48
N LYS A 153 -12.93 1.41 -10.10
CA LYS A 153 -12.88 0.00 -10.55
C LYS A 153 -13.82 -0.82 -9.68
N ARG A 154 -14.73 -1.54 -10.34
CA ARG A 154 -15.81 -2.29 -9.68
C ARG A 154 -15.92 -3.70 -10.26
N THR A 155 -16.31 -4.63 -9.40
CA THR A 155 -16.76 -5.97 -9.79
C THR A 155 -18.04 -5.87 -10.61
N SER A 156 -18.46 -7.00 -11.18
CA SER A 156 -19.74 -7.19 -11.84
C SER A 156 -20.93 -7.04 -10.90
N SER A 157 -20.75 -7.29 -9.60
CA SER A 157 -21.77 -7.00 -8.57
C SER A 157 -21.84 -5.52 -8.19
N GLY A 158 -20.88 -4.71 -8.68
CA GLY A 158 -20.83 -3.27 -8.45
C GLY A 158 -19.99 -2.86 -7.24
N LYS A 159 -19.31 -3.77 -6.55
CA LYS A 159 -18.43 -3.45 -5.41
C LYS A 159 -17.07 -2.96 -5.90
N ASN A 160 -16.54 -1.88 -5.34
CA ASN A 160 -15.12 -1.55 -5.50
C ASN A 160 -14.26 -2.44 -4.59
N PHE A 161 -12.93 -2.34 -4.71
CA PHE A 161 -12.02 -3.23 -3.97
C PHE A 161 -12.15 -3.06 -2.44
N GLN A 162 -12.25 -1.82 -1.95
CA GLN A 162 -12.44 -1.56 -0.52
C GLN A 162 -13.77 -2.14 -0.02
N GLU A 163 -14.87 -1.92 -0.76
CA GLU A 163 -16.19 -2.47 -0.44
C GLU A 163 -16.14 -4.00 -0.37
N LEU A 164 -15.44 -4.65 -1.32
CA LEU A 164 -15.26 -6.11 -1.34
C LEU A 164 -14.54 -6.63 -0.10
N MET A 165 -13.46 -5.98 0.34
CA MET A 165 -12.73 -6.35 1.55
C MET A 165 -13.56 -6.13 2.83
N THR A 166 -14.43 -5.11 2.85
CA THR A 166 -15.22 -4.76 4.05
C THR A 166 -16.59 -5.45 4.15
N THR A 167 -16.85 -6.46 3.31
CA THR A 167 -18.12 -7.22 3.30
C THR A 167 -18.41 -7.97 4.60
N GLY A 168 -17.39 -8.17 5.45
CA GLY A 168 -17.44 -9.00 6.66
C GLY A 168 -17.10 -10.47 6.45
N LYS A 169 -16.71 -10.86 5.23
CA LYS A 169 -16.10 -12.16 4.94
C LYS A 169 -14.57 -12.13 5.06
N VAL A 170 -13.94 -11.00 4.73
CA VAL A 170 -12.49 -10.79 4.92
C VAL A 170 -12.26 -10.18 6.29
N HIS A 171 -11.39 -10.79 7.09
CA HIS A 171 -11.16 -10.43 8.48
C HIS A 171 -9.91 -9.55 8.64
N TYR A 172 -8.86 -9.89 7.88
CA TYR A 172 -7.57 -9.20 7.93
C TYR A 172 -7.06 -8.88 6.52
N PHE A 173 -6.49 -7.69 6.37
CA PHE A 173 -5.82 -7.27 5.14
C PHE A 173 -4.35 -6.94 5.44
N LEU A 174 -3.41 -7.68 4.87
CA LEU A 174 -1.97 -7.49 5.09
C LEU A 174 -1.35 -6.80 3.89
N SER A 175 -0.76 -5.63 4.09
CA SER A 175 -0.18 -4.82 3.01
C SER A 175 1.22 -4.28 3.30
N GLY A 176 1.89 -3.72 2.29
CA GLY A 176 3.24 -3.18 2.35
C GLY A 176 3.34 -1.79 1.70
N HIS A 177 4.30 -1.63 0.78
CA HIS A 177 4.48 -0.47 -0.12
C HIS A 177 4.86 0.88 0.51
N LEU A 178 4.30 1.26 1.67
CA LEU A 178 4.49 2.59 2.26
C LEU A 178 5.74 2.72 3.15
N HIS A 179 6.41 1.61 3.45
CA HIS A 179 7.60 1.55 4.32
C HIS A 179 7.46 2.37 5.63
N PRO A 180 6.38 2.21 6.42
CA PRO A 180 6.25 2.97 7.66
C PRO A 180 7.25 2.47 8.72
N ALA A 181 7.81 3.37 9.53
CA ALA A 181 8.72 3.00 10.61
C ALA A 181 8.08 2.18 11.75
N LYS A 182 6.74 2.24 11.86
CA LYS A 182 5.89 1.47 12.76
C LYS A 182 4.70 0.95 11.95
N PRO A 183 4.19 -0.25 12.24
CA PRO A 183 3.04 -0.78 11.49
C PRO A 183 1.85 0.18 11.61
N LYS A 184 1.12 0.35 10.51
CA LYS A 184 -0.14 1.07 10.52
C LYS A 184 -1.27 0.07 10.66
N LEU A 185 -1.91 0.11 11.82
CA LEU A 185 -3.15 -0.61 12.08
C LEU A 185 -4.28 0.33 11.66
N MET A 186 -5.15 -0.15 10.77
CA MET A 186 -6.25 0.64 10.22
C MET A 186 -7.54 -0.15 10.35
N HIS A 187 -8.50 0.39 11.09
CA HIS A 187 -9.81 -0.23 11.26
C HIS A 187 -10.77 0.27 10.16
N PHE A 188 -11.25 -0.66 9.36
CA PHE A 188 -12.34 -0.48 8.41
C PHE A 188 -13.58 -1.24 8.92
N PRO A 189 -14.78 -1.01 8.34
CA PRO A 189 -15.93 -1.83 8.67
C PRO A 189 -15.61 -3.31 8.47
N ASN A 190 -15.70 -4.10 9.54
CA ASN A 190 -15.47 -5.55 9.54
C ASN A 190 -14.05 -6.02 9.14
N LEU A 191 -13.05 -5.13 9.16
CA LEU A 191 -11.71 -5.46 8.65
C LEU A 191 -10.63 -4.71 9.43
N LEU A 192 -9.57 -5.43 9.80
CA LEU A 192 -8.31 -4.81 10.23
C LEU A 192 -7.28 -4.91 9.10
N GLU A 193 -6.86 -3.76 8.60
CA GLU A 193 -5.67 -3.67 7.76
C GLU A 193 -4.42 -3.49 8.63
N VAL A 194 -3.37 -4.23 8.29
CA VAL A 194 -2.02 -4.02 8.81
C VAL A 194 -1.09 -3.68 7.65
N VAL A 195 -0.68 -2.42 7.56
CA VAL A 195 0.42 -2.01 6.69
C VAL A 195 1.74 -2.32 7.40
N ALA A 196 2.43 -3.32 6.89
CA ALA A 196 3.68 -3.82 7.45
C ALA A 196 4.82 -2.81 7.31
N VAL A 197 5.77 -2.94 8.23
CA VAL A 197 7.07 -2.24 8.20
C VAL A 197 8.02 -2.91 7.21
N ASP A 198 9.04 -2.22 6.73
CA ASP A 198 10.05 -2.81 5.86
C ASP A 198 11.35 -3.17 6.59
N SER A 199 11.98 -4.23 6.07
CA SER A 199 13.26 -4.73 6.57
C SER A 199 14.43 -3.83 6.16
N LYS A 200 14.42 -3.34 4.91
CA LYS A 200 15.51 -2.57 4.30
C LYS A 200 15.83 -1.27 5.03
N SER A 201 14.81 -0.45 5.31
CA SER A 201 14.99 0.90 5.86
C SER A 201 14.94 0.92 7.39
N HIS A 202 14.18 0.02 7.99
CA HIS A 202 13.89 0.08 9.43
C HIS A 202 14.38 -1.12 10.24
N ASN A 203 14.89 -2.20 9.62
CA ASN A 203 15.32 -3.43 10.30
C ASN A 203 14.20 -4.10 11.12
N TYR A 204 12.97 -4.05 10.61
CA TYR A 204 11.84 -4.74 11.24
C TYR A 204 11.16 -5.69 10.25
N ILE A 205 10.49 -6.70 10.80
CA ILE A 205 9.52 -7.53 10.10
C ILE A 205 8.22 -7.56 10.89
N GLY A 206 7.13 -7.88 10.19
CA GLY A 206 5.87 -8.27 10.81
C GLY A 206 5.87 -9.72 11.23
N CYS A 207 5.29 -10.00 12.39
CA CYS A 207 4.95 -11.35 12.82
C CYS A 207 3.55 -11.29 13.41
N PHE A 208 2.63 -12.13 12.96
CA PHE A 208 1.36 -12.28 13.64
C PHE A 208 1.22 -13.68 14.23
N THR A 209 0.46 -13.73 15.32
CA THR A 209 0.06 -14.96 15.99
C THR A 209 -1.44 -15.11 15.86
N TYR A 210 -1.90 -16.35 15.71
CA TYR A 210 -3.31 -16.69 15.62
C TYR A 210 -3.64 -17.75 16.68
N ASP A 211 -4.48 -17.40 17.66
CA ASP A 211 -4.79 -18.26 18.82
C ASP A 211 -6.30 -18.28 19.09
N ASN A 212 -7.00 -19.29 18.55
CA ASN A 212 -8.45 -19.47 18.74
C ASN A 212 -9.25 -18.20 18.40
N HIS A 213 -9.26 -17.82 17.13
CA HIS A 213 -9.90 -16.59 16.63
C HIS A 213 -9.33 -15.28 17.18
N ARG A 214 -8.08 -15.30 17.65
CA ARG A 214 -7.36 -14.12 18.14
C ARG A 214 -6.12 -13.88 17.31
N PHE A 215 -6.21 -12.89 16.43
CA PHE A 215 -5.07 -12.36 15.70
C PHE A 215 -4.35 -11.30 16.53
N VAL A 216 -3.03 -11.42 16.64
CA VAL A 216 -2.18 -10.38 17.24
C VAL A 216 -0.97 -10.14 16.35
N TYR A 217 -0.80 -8.91 15.90
CA TYR A 217 0.35 -8.45 15.13
C TYR A 217 1.46 -7.89 16.05
N HIS A 218 2.69 -8.27 15.72
CA HIS A 218 3.92 -7.93 16.42
C HIS A 218 4.92 -7.34 15.44
N GLN A 219 5.45 -6.15 15.76
CA GLN A 219 6.63 -5.61 15.11
C GLN A 219 7.88 -6.26 15.73
N VAL A 220 8.70 -6.91 14.91
CA VAL A 220 9.89 -7.64 15.34
C VAL A 220 11.14 -6.97 14.81
N ASN A 221 12.05 -6.59 15.71
CA ASN A 221 13.36 -6.07 15.32
C ASN A 221 14.26 -7.24 14.89
N ILE A 222 14.69 -7.28 13.64
CA ILE A 222 15.50 -8.41 13.12
C ILE A 222 16.90 -8.47 13.74
N THR A 223 17.43 -7.33 14.22
CA THR A 223 18.74 -7.28 14.89
C THR A 223 18.68 -7.80 16.33
N ARG A 224 17.48 -7.79 16.93
CA ARG A 224 17.21 -8.20 18.32
C ARG A 224 15.83 -8.86 18.39
N PRO A 225 15.64 -10.04 17.77
CA PRO A 225 14.34 -10.68 17.68
C PRO A 225 13.87 -11.11 19.09
N PRO A 226 12.58 -10.93 19.42
CA PRO A 226 12.04 -11.42 20.67
C PRO A 226 11.92 -12.95 20.62
N TYR A 227 12.11 -13.60 21.77
CA TYR A 227 11.95 -15.04 21.92
C TYR A 227 10.53 -15.44 22.37
N ALA A 228 9.61 -14.49 22.45
CA ALA A 228 8.26 -14.71 22.93
C ALA A 228 7.27 -13.68 22.38
N TYR A 229 6.04 -14.15 22.15
CA TYR A 229 4.95 -13.41 21.54
C TYR A 229 3.68 -13.62 22.36
N VAL A 230 3.04 -12.53 22.75
CA VAL A 230 1.72 -12.59 23.41
C VAL A 230 0.69 -12.99 22.36
N THR A 231 -0.05 -14.06 22.63
CA THR A 231 -1.13 -14.56 21.74
C THR A 231 -2.51 -14.24 22.30
N ASN A 232 -2.63 -14.14 23.62
CA ASN A 232 -3.82 -13.67 24.33
C ASN A 232 -3.38 -12.92 25.60
N PRO A 233 -3.99 -11.78 25.97
CA PRO A 233 -5.09 -11.09 25.29
C PRO A 233 -4.68 -10.35 24.02
N VAL A 234 -5.64 -10.12 23.13
CA VAL A 234 -5.47 -9.24 21.97
C VAL A 234 -5.34 -7.79 22.48
N PRO A 235 -4.32 -7.03 22.06
CA PRO A 235 -4.22 -5.61 22.41
C PRO A 235 -5.46 -4.84 21.96
N THR A 236 -5.98 -3.93 22.79
CA THR A 236 -7.20 -3.13 22.47
C THR A 236 -7.09 -2.42 21.12
N SER A 237 -5.89 -1.95 20.76
CA SER A 237 -5.63 -1.27 19.49
C SER A 237 -5.64 -2.18 18.26
N GLN A 238 -5.90 -3.48 18.42
CA GLN A 238 -5.96 -4.47 17.34
C GLN A 238 -7.31 -5.21 17.33
N LEU A 239 -8.26 -4.80 18.18
CA LEU A 239 -9.55 -5.47 18.28
C LEU A 239 -10.43 -5.17 17.07
N THR A 240 -10.96 -6.23 16.48
CA THR A 240 -12.03 -6.17 15.49
C THR A 240 -13.29 -6.84 16.03
N ASN A 241 -14.43 -6.55 15.40
CA ASN A 241 -15.71 -7.17 15.73
C ASN A 241 -15.78 -8.69 15.49
N HIS A 242 -14.82 -9.26 14.75
CA HIS A 242 -14.75 -10.70 14.50
C HIS A 242 -13.94 -11.45 15.56
N GLN A 243 -13.08 -10.75 16.30
CA GLN A 243 -12.23 -11.39 17.30
C GLN A 243 -12.98 -11.67 18.59
N ILE A 244 -12.56 -12.73 19.29
CA ILE A 244 -13.10 -13.08 20.60
C ILE A 244 -12.36 -12.30 21.69
N PHE A 245 -13.03 -11.30 22.27
CA PHE A 245 -12.49 -10.50 23.38
C PHE A 245 -13.49 -10.26 24.53
N ASN A 246 -14.66 -10.89 24.50
CA ASN A 246 -15.66 -10.83 25.58
C ASN A 246 -15.57 -12.00 26.59
N GLU A 247 -14.77 -13.03 26.29
CA GLU A 247 -14.60 -14.23 27.13
C GLU A 247 -13.83 -13.95 28.42
N VAL A 248 -14.57 -13.91 29.53
CA VAL A 248 -14.04 -13.89 30.89
C VAL A 248 -13.37 -15.22 31.22
N GLY A 249 -12.26 -15.19 31.97
CA GLY A 249 -11.57 -16.41 32.40
C GLY A 249 -10.50 -16.92 31.44
N THR A 250 -10.36 -16.33 30.26
CA THR A 250 -9.38 -16.79 29.25
C THR A 250 -7.95 -16.48 29.73
N PRO A 251 -7.07 -17.49 29.87
CA PRO A 251 -5.70 -17.30 30.36
C PRO A 251 -4.89 -16.32 29.52
N VAL A 252 -4.01 -15.55 30.14
CA VAL A 252 -2.95 -14.85 29.41
C VAL A 252 -2.04 -15.91 28.79
N ARG A 253 -1.79 -15.84 27.49
CA ARG A 253 -0.99 -16.81 26.73
C ARG A 253 0.17 -16.15 26.01
N VAL A 254 1.33 -16.81 26.11
CA VAL A 254 2.56 -16.42 25.42
C VAL A 254 3.14 -17.64 24.71
N LEU A 255 3.39 -17.51 23.42
CA LEU A 255 4.16 -18.48 22.65
C LEU A 255 5.63 -18.07 22.68
N SER A 256 6.50 -18.93 23.20
CA SER A 256 7.94 -18.68 23.27
C SER A 256 8.72 -19.63 22.38
N MET A 257 9.64 -19.06 21.60
CA MET A 257 10.64 -19.73 20.79
C MET A 257 12.01 -19.56 21.47
N HIS A 258 12.39 -20.49 22.34
CA HIS A 258 13.63 -20.40 23.10
C HIS A 258 14.30 -21.78 23.23
N SER A 259 15.62 -21.82 23.40
CA SER A 259 16.35 -23.08 23.64
C SER A 259 16.17 -23.66 25.05
N LYS A 260 15.54 -22.91 25.96
CA LYS A 260 15.42 -23.20 27.40
C LYS A 260 14.01 -22.86 27.84
N MET A 261 13.55 -23.48 28.93
CA MET A 261 12.25 -23.16 29.51
C MET A 261 12.19 -21.67 29.86
N PRO A 262 11.25 -20.90 29.27
CA PRO A 262 11.12 -19.47 29.56
C PRO A 262 10.65 -19.24 30.98
N LYS A 263 11.01 -18.09 31.54
CA LYS A 263 10.52 -17.61 32.83
C LYS A 263 9.87 -16.26 32.60
N ILE A 264 8.56 -16.19 32.82
CA ILE A 264 7.76 -15.01 32.53
C ILE A 264 6.91 -14.69 33.75
N THR A 265 7.05 -13.46 34.25
CA THR A 265 6.20 -12.91 35.31
C THR A 265 5.29 -11.85 34.73
N VAL A 266 4.03 -11.85 35.16
CA VAL A 266 3.01 -10.87 34.79
C VAL A 266 2.78 -9.97 36.00
N SER A 267 2.69 -8.66 35.78
CA SER A 267 2.34 -7.67 36.81
C SER A 267 1.39 -6.60 36.27
N GLY A 268 0.68 -5.90 37.15
CA GLY A 268 -0.31 -4.88 36.80
C GLY A 268 -1.69 -5.26 37.32
N ASP A 269 -2.71 -5.24 36.46
CA ASP A 269 -4.07 -5.67 36.84
C ASP A 269 -4.16 -7.17 37.14
N LEU A 270 -3.25 -7.96 36.56
CA LEU A 270 -3.04 -9.38 36.88
C LEU A 270 -1.59 -9.56 37.34
N ASN A 271 -1.38 -10.39 38.37
CA ASN A 271 -0.06 -10.64 38.93
C ASN A 271 0.17 -12.14 39.12
N GLY A 272 1.30 -12.66 38.64
CA GLY A 272 1.64 -14.07 38.77
C GLY A 272 2.81 -14.51 37.92
N GLU A 273 3.32 -15.71 38.18
CA GLU A 273 4.29 -16.38 37.32
C GLU A 273 3.56 -17.29 36.34
N MET A 274 3.94 -17.24 35.05
CA MET A 274 3.30 -18.07 34.03
C MET A 274 3.78 -19.52 34.14
N THR A 275 2.86 -20.48 33.96
CA THR A 275 3.19 -21.89 33.84
C THR A 275 3.48 -22.23 32.39
N CYS A 276 4.68 -22.72 32.10
CA CYS A 276 5.12 -23.02 30.73
C CYS A 276 5.18 -24.52 30.45
N LYS A 277 4.56 -24.94 29.34
CA LYS A 277 4.60 -26.31 28.81
C LYS A 277 5.36 -26.35 27.48
N LYS A 278 6.16 -27.39 27.28
CA LYS A 278 6.88 -27.62 26.02
C LYS A 278 5.90 -28.14 24.96
N LEU A 279 5.84 -27.48 23.81
CA LEU A 279 5.05 -27.93 22.65
C LEU A 279 5.86 -28.88 21.77
N ASN A 280 7.06 -28.45 21.39
CA ASN A 280 8.01 -29.24 20.60
C ASN A 280 9.45 -28.75 20.89
N SER A 281 10.44 -29.19 20.11
CA SER A 281 11.82 -28.71 20.28
C SER A 281 11.91 -27.20 20.05
N GLY A 282 12.30 -26.47 21.10
CA GLY A 282 12.50 -25.02 21.03
C GLY A 282 11.23 -24.16 21.16
N HIS A 283 10.04 -24.76 21.35
CA HIS A 283 8.78 -24.00 21.46
C HIS A 283 8.02 -24.34 22.75
N PHE A 284 7.53 -23.29 23.42
CA PHE A 284 6.82 -23.38 24.69
C PHE A 284 5.55 -22.54 24.66
N LEU A 285 4.48 -23.03 25.28
CA LEU A 285 3.29 -22.24 25.59
C LEU A 285 3.31 -21.92 27.09
N CYS A 286 3.30 -20.64 27.41
CA CYS A 286 3.19 -20.16 28.79
C CYS A 286 1.80 -19.60 29.01
N GLU A 287 1.18 -19.99 30.12
CA GLU A 287 -0.19 -19.60 30.46
C GLU A 287 -0.24 -19.07 31.90
N LEU A 288 -1.04 -18.04 32.14
CA LEU A 288 -1.41 -17.57 33.47
C LEU A 288 -2.93 -17.46 33.53
N GLU A 289 -3.54 -18.12 34.51
CA GLU A 289 -4.98 -18.04 34.74
C GLU A 289 -5.41 -16.59 34.94
N ASN A 290 -6.54 -16.25 34.34
CA ASN A 290 -7.07 -14.89 34.35
C ASN A 290 -8.41 -14.89 35.08
N ASN A 291 -8.49 -14.19 36.21
CA ASN A 291 -9.71 -14.04 37.00
C ASN A 291 -10.35 -12.64 36.86
N LEU A 292 -9.89 -11.84 35.90
CA LEU A 292 -10.43 -10.51 35.63
C LEU A 292 -11.85 -10.62 35.08
N LYS A 293 -12.70 -9.67 35.47
CA LYS A 293 -14.07 -9.53 34.94
C LYS A 293 -14.05 -8.76 33.63
N GLN A 294 -15.22 -8.39 33.11
CA GLN A 294 -15.29 -7.44 32.01
C GLN A 294 -14.74 -6.08 32.45
N GLY A 295 -13.94 -5.44 31.60
CA GLY A 295 -13.26 -4.20 31.88
C GLY A 295 -12.09 -3.93 30.92
N GLN A 296 -11.36 -2.87 31.21
CA GLN A 296 -10.12 -2.52 30.53
C GLN A 296 -8.95 -2.69 31.49
N TYR A 297 -7.87 -3.26 30.98
CA TYR A 297 -6.76 -3.70 31.80
C TYR A 297 -5.41 -3.44 31.13
N SER A 298 -4.38 -3.39 31.94
CA SER A 298 -2.98 -3.30 31.55
C SER A 298 -2.16 -4.31 32.33
N ILE A 299 -1.42 -5.14 31.60
CA ILE A 299 -0.45 -6.08 32.15
C ILE A 299 0.93 -5.82 31.57
N SER A 300 1.95 -6.07 32.37
CA SER A 300 3.36 -6.06 31.96
C SER A 300 3.95 -7.44 32.15
N LEU A 301 4.50 -8.00 31.07
CA LEU A 301 5.21 -9.26 31.05
C LEU A 301 6.70 -8.97 31.14
N ASN A 302 7.39 -9.64 32.06
CA ASN A 302 8.82 -9.49 32.34
C ASN A 302 9.54 -10.85 32.34
N GLY A 303 10.86 -10.84 32.13
CA GLY A 303 11.69 -12.04 32.08
C GLY A 303 12.12 -12.37 30.64
N SER A 304 11.70 -13.52 30.11
CA SER A 304 12.00 -13.95 28.72
C SER A 304 11.37 -13.04 27.64
N ILE A 305 10.45 -12.17 28.04
CA ILE A 305 9.85 -11.10 27.24
C ILE A 305 9.73 -9.85 28.10
N THR A 306 9.85 -8.66 27.50
CA THR A 306 9.49 -7.39 28.13
C THR A 306 8.46 -6.69 27.26
N LYS A 307 7.19 -6.71 27.69
CA LYS A 307 6.06 -6.19 26.91
C LYS A 307 4.96 -5.72 27.84
N THR A 308 4.40 -4.55 27.56
CA THR A 308 3.14 -4.10 28.17
C THR A 308 2.02 -4.29 27.17
N VAL A 309 0.89 -4.80 27.64
CA VAL A 309 -0.32 -5.05 26.84
C VAL A 309 -1.50 -4.38 27.53
N ASN A 310 -2.12 -3.44 26.82
CA ASN A 310 -3.41 -2.90 27.18
C ASN A 310 -4.48 -3.67 26.41
N PHE A 311 -5.47 -4.20 27.11
CA PHE A 311 -6.49 -5.05 26.53
C PHE A 311 -7.86 -4.82 27.16
N THR A 312 -8.89 -5.25 26.44
CA THR A 312 -10.28 -5.11 26.85
C THR A 312 -10.92 -6.49 26.95
N ILE A 313 -11.66 -6.73 28.02
CA ILE A 313 -12.56 -7.87 28.17
C ILE A 313 -14.00 -7.33 28.15
N GLY A 314 -14.75 -7.60 27.09
CA GLY A 314 -16.15 -7.17 26.98
C GLY A 314 -16.65 -7.12 25.54
N GLU A 315 -17.83 -6.53 25.33
CA GLU A 315 -18.48 -6.44 24.00
C GLU A 315 -18.03 -5.21 23.19
N LYS A 316 -17.37 -4.25 23.84
CA LYS A 316 -16.99 -2.96 23.24
C LYS A 316 -15.64 -2.51 23.76
N SER A 317 -14.86 -1.87 22.91
CA SER A 317 -13.66 -1.12 23.27
C SER A 317 -13.93 0.38 23.23
N ASP A 318 -13.06 1.16 23.88
CA ASP A 318 -13.06 2.61 23.70
C ASP A 318 -12.61 2.98 22.28
N TRP A 319 -13.11 4.13 21.82
CA TRP A 319 -12.67 4.71 20.57
C TRP A 319 -11.28 5.33 20.72
N TYR A 320 -10.52 5.37 19.64
CA TYR A 320 -9.24 6.08 19.58
C TYR A 320 -9.01 6.59 18.15
N LEU A 321 -8.09 7.55 18.01
CA LEU A 321 -7.71 8.08 16.70
C LEU A 321 -6.55 7.29 16.10
N GLU A 322 -6.74 6.86 14.86
CA GLU A 322 -5.69 6.22 14.08
C GLU A 322 -4.89 7.24 13.28
N ALA A 323 -3.58 7.06 13.25
CA ALA A 323 -2.71 7.86 12.40
C ALA A 323 -2.76 7.32 10.97
N GLU A 324 -3.83 7.70 10.26
CA GLU A 324 -4.08 7.35 8.86
C GLU A 324 -2.84 7.59 8.00
N TYR A 325 -2.53 6.63 7.12
CA TYR A 325 -1.51 6.85 6.11
C TYR A 325 -2.01 7.83 5.06
N LYS A 326 -1.13 8.72 4.58
CA LYS A 326 -1.51 9.70 3.57
C LYS A 326 -1.83 8.96 2.28
N ASP A 327 -3.10 8.91 1.93
CA ASP A 327 -3.50 8.62 0.56
C ASP A 327 -3.00 9.76 -0.34
N VAL A 328 -2.17 9.42 -1.32
CA VAL A 328 -1.77 10.35 -2.37
C VAL A 328 -2.96 10.46 -3.31
N ASN A 329 -3.94 11.25 -2.90
CA ASN A 329 -5.24 11.31 -3.55
C ASN A 329 -5.09 11.89 -4.98
N ASN A 330 -5.10 10.98 -5.96
CA ASN A 330 -4.85 11.27 -7.38
C ASN A 330 -5.81 12.32 -7.96
N GLU A 331 -7.04 12.38 -7.46
CA GLU A 331 -8.07 13.32 -7.95
C GLU A 331 -7.65 14.79 -7.78
N ARG A 332 -6.88 15.09 -6.73
CA ARG A 332 -6.38 16.45 -6.50
C ARG A 332 -5.39 16.87 -7.58
N TYR A 333 -4.55 15.95 -8.06
CA TYR A 333 -3.59 16.25 -9.12
C TYR A 333 -4.27 16.52 -10.45
N ILE A 334 -5.36 15.82 -10.78
CA ILE A 334 -6.15 16.08 -11.98
C ILE A 334 -6.71 17.50 -11.94
N PHE A 335 -7.39 17.86 -10.84
CA PHE A 335 -7.97 19.20 -10.68
C PHE A 335 -6.88 20.29 -10.73
N GLN A 336 -5.76 20.10 -10.03
CA GLN A 336 -4.63 21.01 -10.06
C GLN A 336 -4.03 21.14 -11.47
N THR A 337 -3.93 20.05 -12.22
CA THR A 337 -3.41 20.02 -13.59
C THR A 337 -4.37 20.74 -14.54
N ILE A 338 -5.68 20.51 -14.45
CA ILE A 338 -6.69 21.21 -15.23
C ILE A 338 -6.66 22.71 -14.92
N LEU A 339 -6.60 23.09 -13.63
CA LEU A 339 -6.51 24.48 -13.23
C LEU A 339 -5.25 25.15 -13.77
N LEU A 340 -4.10 24.48 -13.65
CA LEU A 340 -2.84 24.95 -14.22
C LEU A 340 -2.95 25.10 -15.74
N PHE A 341 -3.58 24.15 -16.42
CA PHE A 341 -3.80 24.20 -17.86
C PHE A 341 -4.66 25.40 -18.26
N ILE A 342 -5.75 25.68 -17.54
CA ILE A 342 -6.61 26.86 -17.77
C ILE A 342 -5.82 28.15 -17.57
N VAL A 343 -4.99 28.23 -16.52
CA VAL A 343 -4.15 29.40 -16.25
C VAL A 343 -3.11 29.62 -17.35
N ILE A 344 -2.43 28.56 -17.80
CA ILE A 344 -1.44 28.66 -18.88
C ILE A 344 -2.13 28.98 -20.22
N LEU A 345 -3.28 28.39 -20.49
CA LEU A 345 -4.09 28.71 -21.67
C LEU A 345 -4.48 30.19 -21.65
N PHE A 346 -4.88 30.74 -20.50
CA PHE A 346 -5.12 32.16 -20.35
C PHE A 346 -3.87 33.00 -20.64
N PHE A 347 -2.65 32.56 -20.38
CA PHE A 347 -1.46 33.34 -20.77
C PHE A 347 -1.20 33.33 -22.27
N ILE A 348 -1.40 32.19 -22.93
CA ILE A 348 -0.97 31.94 -24.31
C ILE A 348 -2.06 32.25 -25.34
N PHE A 349 -3.34 32.23 -24.94
CA PHE A 349 -4.45 32.34 -25.88
C PHE A 349 -4.37 33.63 -26.70
N PRO A 350 -4.35 33.53 -28.06
CA PRO A 350 -4.06 34.65 -28.94
C PRO A 350 -5.27 35.58 -29.08
N LEU A 351 -5.60 36.35 -28.06
CA LEU A 351 -6.56 37.45 -28.20
C LEU A 351 -5.94 38.64 -28.95
N PRO A 352 -6.77 39.44 -29.66
CA PRO A 352 -6.34 40.69 -30.27
C PRO A 352 -5.68 41.63 -29.24
N LYS A 353 -4.77 42.47 -29.73
CA LYS A 353 -4.22 43.57 -28.91
C LYS A 353 -5.37 44.49 -28.47
N SER A 354 -5.41 44.82 -27.19
CA SER A 354 -6.38 45.77 -26.65
C SER A 354 -5.66 47.02 -26.16
N LYS A 355 -6.31 48.19 -26.27
CA LYS A 355 -5.77 49.45 -25.72
C LYS A 355 -5.47 49.34 -24.23
N PHE A 356 -6.31 48.62 -23.49
CA PHE A 356 -6.08 48.33 -22.07
C PHE A 356 -4.75 47.61 -21.82
N ALA A 357 -4.37 46.64 -22.66
CA ALA A 357 -3.10 45.93 -22.51
C ALA A 357 -1.89 46.83 -22.75
N GLU A 358 -1.98 47.77 -23.70
CA GLU A 358 -0.93 48.74 -23.99
C GLU A 358 -0.78 49.74 -22.83
N GLU A 359 -1.87 50.39 -22.42
CA GLU A 359 -1.90 51.29 -21.26
C GLU A 359 -1.39 50.61 -19.98
N PHE A 360 -1.79 49.36 -19.74
CA PHE A 360 -1.36 48.60 -18.58
C PHE A 360 0.17 48.38 -18.56
N LEU A 361 0.76 48.05 -19.70
CA LEU A 361 2.21 47.87 -19.82
C LEU A 361 2.96 49.20 -19.72
N ASP A 362 2.39 50.28 -20.24
CA ASP A 362 2.97 51.63 -20.14
C ASP A 362 3.01 52.11 -18.69
N ILE A 363 1.95 51.85 -17.91
CA ILE A 363 1.93 52.08 -16.45
C ILE A 363 3.04 51.28 -15.77
N LEU A 364 3.16 49.97 -16.07
CA LEU A 364 4.20 49.12 -15.46
C LEU A 364 5.64 49.53 -15.84
N ASN A 365 5.83 50.10 -17.02
CA ASN A 365 7.14 50.60 -17.48
C ASN A 365 7.42 52.03 -17.02
N GLY A 366 6.52 52.66 -16.26
CA GLY A 366 6.70 54.02 -15.74
C GLY A 366 6.51 55.13 -16.79
N VAL A 367 5.85 54.83 -17.91
CA VAL A 367 5.57 55.81 -18.98
C VAL A 367 4.38 56.71 -18.62
N GLN A 368 3.42 56.21 -17.83
CA GLN A 368 2.24 56.95 -17.38
C GLN A 368 2.31 57.25 -15.88
N THR A 369 2.24 58.53 -15.50
CA THR A 369 2.40 58.99 -14.11
C THR A 369 1.07 59.13 -13.35
N GLU A 370 -0.06 59.30 -14.05
CA GLU A 370 -1.39 59.38 -13.44
C GLU A 370 -2.14 58.06 -13.58
N ILE A 371 -2.44 57.40 -12.45
CA ILE A 371 -3.11 56.11 -12.39
C ILE A 371 -4.40 56.26 -11.60
N SER A 372 -5.54 55.88 -12.18
CA SER A 372 -6.82 55.88 -11.47
C SER A 372 -6.87 54.80 -10.38
N THR A 373 -7.64 55.03 -9.31
CA THR A 373 -7.81 54.09 -8.19
C THR A 373 -8.23 52.70 -8.67
N THR A 374 -9.14 52.61 -9.64
CA THR A 374 -9.58 51.32 -10.21
C THR A 374 -8.43 50.58 -10.92
N LYS A 375 -7.61 51.29 -11.70
CA LYS A 375 -6.45 50.69 -12.39
C LYS A 375 -5.40 50.24 -11.38
N LEU A 376 -5.17 51.01 -10.32
CA LEU A 376 -4.26 50.65 -9.23
C LEU A 376 -4.71 49.36 -8.52
N ILE A 377 -6.01 49.24 -8.22
CA ILE A 377 -6.58 48.01 -7.63
C ILE A 377 -6.37 46.80 -8.56
N ILE A 378 -6.61 46.96 -9.86
CA ILE A 378 -6.40 45.88 -10.84
C ILE A 378 -4.92 45.46 -10.90
N ILE A 379 -3.99 46.42 -10.89
CA ILE A 379 -2.54 46.14 -10.89
C ILE A 379 -2.13 45.40 -9.60
N ILE A 380 -2.63 45.81 -8.45
CA ILE A 380 -2.31 45.15 -7.16
C ILE A 380 -2.83 43.71 -7.14
N LEU A 381 -4.08 43.48 -7.56
CA LEU A 381 -4.71 42.16 -7.47
C LEU A 381 -4.28 41.20 -8.59
N PHE A 382 -4.12 41.69 -9.81
CA PHE A 382 -3.94 40.86 -11.00
C PHE A 382 -2.69 41.21 -11.81
N GLY A 383 -1.87 42.16 -11.37
CA GLY A 383 -0.84 42.71 -12.23
C GLY A 383 0.25 41.73 -12.62
N TRP A 384 0.55 40.75 -11.77
CA TRP A 384 1.48 39.67 -12.09
C TRP A 384 0.96 38.78 -13.23
N ILE A 385 -0.32 38.38 -13.19
CA ILE A 385 -0.99 37.60 -14.25
C ILE A 385 -1.07 38.41 -15.55
N LEU A 386 -1.58 39.64 -15.47
CA LEU A 386 -1.82 40.48 -16.64
C LEU A 386 -0.52 40.92 -17.32
N SER A 387 0.54 41.19 -16.56
CA SER A 387 1.86 41.53 -17.10
C SER A 387 2.43 40.40 -17.96
N ILE A 388 2.38 39.15 -17.46
CA ILE A 388 2.84 37.97 -18.21
C ILE A 388 2.03 37.84 -19.51
N ARG A 389 0.70 37.86 -19.40
CA ARG A 389 -0.20 37.74 -20.55
C ARG A 389 0.07 38.81 -21.61
N PHE A 390 0.10 40.09 -21.23
CA PHE A 390 0.24 41.19 -22.19
C PHE A 390 1.62 41.22 -22.83
N ARG A 391 2.67 40.78 -22.12
CA ARG A 391 4.00 40.57 -22.72
C ARG A 391 3.99 39.43 -23.75
N ILE A 392 3.33 38.31 -23.45
CA ILE A 392 3.15 37.21 -24.41
C ILE A 392 2.35 37.67 -25.64
N GLN A 393 1.33 38.52 -25.48
CA GLN A 393 0.56 39.06 -26.61
C GLN A 393 1.40 39.91 -27.58
N LYS A 394 2.48 40.54 -27.10
CA LYS A 394 3.43 41.31 -27.94
C LYS A 394 4.35 40.41 -28.78
N LEU A 395 4.44 39.11 -28.48
CA LEU A 395 5.23 38.16 -29.27
C LEU A 395 4.64 38.00 -30.68
N SER A 396 5.50 37.59 -31.62
CA SER A 396 5.08 37.29 -32.99
C SER A 396 4.03 36.17 -33.01
N PHE A 397 3.20 36.15 -34.05
CA PHE A 397 2.17 35.12 -34.21
C PHE A 397 2.76 33.70 -34.16
N TRP A 398 3.93 33.49 -34.79
CA TRP A 398 4.62 32.20 -34.81
C TRP A 398 5.04 31.72 -33.42
N ILE A 399 5.57 32.61 -32.57
CA ILE A 399 5.97 32.24 -31.20
C ILE A 399 4.74 31.87 -30.37
N LYS A 400 3.63 32.61 -30.51
CA LYS A 400 2.37 32.27 -29.84
C LYS A 400 1.81 30.92 -30.31
N GLY A 401 1.88 30.65 -31.61
CA GLY A 401 1.53 29.33 -32.17
C GLY A 401 2.39 28.22 -31.58
N LEU A 402 3.71 28.41 -31.50
CA LEU A 402 4.63 27.44 -30.89
C LEU A 402 4.32 27.19 -29.42
N LEU A 403 4.06 28.24 -28.63
CA LEU A 403 3.66 28.12 -27.23
C LEU A 403 2.33 27.38 -27.07
N LEU A 404 1.36 27.63 -27.95
CA LEU A 404 0.08 26.92 -27.93
C LEU A 404 0.26 25.43 -28.29
N VAL A 405 1.08 25.12 -29.28
CA VAL A 405 1.44 23.74 -29.62
C VAL A 405 2.14 23.07 -28.44
N ALA A 406 3.10 23.74 -27.79
CA ALA A 406 3.80 23.20 -26.62
C ALA A 406 2.86 22.95 -25.44
N LEU A 407 1.87 23.82 -25.23
CA LEU A 407 0.82 23.63 -24.21
C LEU A 407 -0.07 22.42 -24.54
N LEU A 408 -0.50 22.29 -25.79
CA LEU A 408 -1.40 21.21 -26.22
C LEU A 408 -0.67 19.87 -26.36
N TRP A 409 0.64 19.88 -26.60
CA TRP A 409 1.44 18.69 -26.90
C TRP A 409 1.21 17.55 -25.91
N PRO A 410 1.31 17.74 -24.57
CA PRO A 410 1.16 16.63 -23.63
C PRO A 410 -0.26 16.01 -23.63
N LEU A 411 -1.28 16.72 -24.12
CA LEU A 411 -2.66 16.22 -24.20
C LEU A 411 -2.87 15.26 -25.37
N VAL A 412 -2.13 15.41 -26.46
CA VAL A 412 -2.40 14.71 -27.73
C VAL A 412 -1.20 13.92 -28.26
N LEU A 413 0.00 14.20 -27.76
CA LEU A 413 1.25 13.63 -28.28
C LEU A 413 2.11 13.06 -27.16
N PRO A 414 2.99 12.09 -27.49
CA PRO A 414 3.99 11.55 -26.59
C PRO A 414 4.81 12.63 -25.88
N ALA A 415 4.84 12.59 -24.55
CA ALA A 415 5.77 13.39 -23.75
C ALA A 415 7.14 12.71 -23.64
N ILE A 416 7.14 11.38 -23.51
CA ILE A 416 8.35 10.56 -23.30
C ILE A 416 8.19 9.25 -24.08
N PHE A 417 9.26 8.75 -24.68
CA PHE A 417 9.30 7.40 -25.26
C PHE A 417 9.90 6.43 -24.24
N LEU A 418 9.43 5.19 -24.25
CA LEU A 418 9.90 4.13 -23.38
C LEU A 418 10.06 2.82 -24.15
N GLU A 419 10.75 1.87 -23.52
CA GLU A 419 10.91 0.52 -24.04
C GLU A 419 10.71 -0.49 -22.91
N ILE A 420 9.88 -1.50 -23.14
CA ILE A 420 9.65 -2.62 -22.23
C ILE A 420 10.01 -3.91 -22.97
N GLU A 421 11.09 -4.58 -22.56
CA GLU A 421 11.59 -5.83 -23.15
C GLU A 421 11.63 -5.78 -24.71
N GLY A 422 12.25 -4.74 -25.28
CA GLY A 422 12.36 -4.57 -26.74
C GLY A 422 11.13 -3.94 -27.42
N HIS A 423 10.01 -3.79 -26.71
CA HIS A 423 8.80 -3.19 -27.26
C HIS A 423 8.78 -1.69 -27.01
N LYS A 424 8.73 -0.92 -28.09
CA LYS A 424 8.65 0.54 -28.03
C LYS A 424 7.26 0.97 -27.56
N GLY A 425 7.24 2.05 -26.82
CA GLY A 425 6.03 2.69 -26.33
C GLY A 425 6.25 4.17 -26.06
N PHE A 426 5.23 4.80 -25.50
CA PHE A 426 5.31 6.18 -25.09
C PHE A 426 4.42 6.47 -23.88
N ILE A 427 4.77 7.52 -23.17
CA ILE A 427 3.98 8.14 -22.10
C ILE A 427 3.46 9.47 -22.63
N TRP A 428 2.22 9.80 -22.26
CA TRP A 428 1.63 11.12 -22.42
C TRP A 428 0.80 11.47 -21.19
N MET A 429 0.02 12.55 -21.21
CA MET A 429 -0.73 12.99 -20.03
C MET A 429 -1.69 11.93 -19.46
N TRP A 430 -2.30 11.10 -20.31
CA TRP A 430 -3.33 10.16 -19.87
C TRP A 430 -2.81 8.81 -19.36
N GLY A 431 -1.50 8.56 -19.45
CA GLY A 431 -0.90 7.25 -19.13
C GLY A 431 0.16 6.84 -20.15
N TYR A 432 0.22 5.55 -20.47
CA TYR A 432 1.22 5.01 -21.41
C TYR A 432 0.63 4.00 -22.39
N GLU A 433 1.30 3.87 -23.52
CA GLU A 433 1.09 2.85 -24.54
C GLU A 433 2.39 2.04 -24.70
N CYS A 434 2.26 0.72 -24.80
CA CYS A 434 3.37 -0.15 -25.22
C CYS A 434 2.81 -1.44 -25.83
N GLY A 435 3.40 -1.89 -26.93
CA GLY A 435 2.99 -3.14 -27.59
C GLY A 435 1.55 -3.15 -28.09
N GLY A 436 1.00 -1.99 -28.46
CA GLY A 436 -0.37 -1.84 -28.94
C GLY A 436 -1.43 -1.84 -27.82
N LYS A 437 -1.02 -1.82 -26.55
CA LYS A 437 -1.93 -1.74 -25.40
C LYS A 437 -1.79 -0.41 -24.69
N PHE A 438 -2.93 0.21 -24.42
CA PHE A 438 -3.00 1.49 -23.74
C PHE A 438 -3.48 1.34 -22.30
N TYR A 439 -2.80 2.02 -21.37
CA TYR A 439 -3.14 2.04 -19.95
C TYR A 439 -3.28 3.45 -19.42
N TYR A 440 -4.48 3.75 -18.92
CA TYR A 440 -4.78 5.02 -18.26
C TYR A 440 -4.09 5.09 -16.89
N ALA A 441 -3.43 6.21 -16.62
CA ALA A 441 -2.87 6.53 -15.30
C ALA A 441 -3.81 7.42 -14.46
N ILE A 442 -4.89 7.91 -15.08
CA ILE A 442 -5.85 8.86 -14.53
C ILE A 442 -7.24 8.23 -14.51
#